data_AF-A0A1H4EN87-F1
#
_entry.id   AF-A0A1H4EN87-F1
#
_cell.length_a   1.000
_cell.length_b   1.000
_cell.length_c   1.000
_cell.angle_alpha   90.00
_cell.angle_beta   90.00
_cell.angle_gamma   90.00
#
_symmetry.space_group_name_H-M   'P 1'
#
loop_
_entity.id
_entity.type
_entity.pdbx_description
1 polymer ?
#
loop_
_entity_poly.entity_id
_entity_poly.type
_entity_poly.pdbx_seq_one_letter_code
_entity_poly.pdbx_strand_id
1 'polypeptide(L)' 'MYSVTFQKILLYIGIGVFIGLMVGLIFGDVHLGIYSIFLSIITILLTAIFAELYHVREAINKQRTEQKDKIRK' A
#
# COMPACT_ATOMS: atom_id res chain seq x y z
N MET A 1 -21.89 -3.26 1.29
CA MET A 1 -20.96 -2.14 1.57
C MET A 1 -19.56 -2.75 1.61
N TYR A 2 -18.78 -2.64 0.54
CA TYR A 2 -17.40 -3.14 0.57
C TYR A 2 -16.60 -2.32 1.59
N SER A 3 -15.77 -2.97 2.40
CA SER A 3 -14.90 -2.29 3.36
C SER A 3 -14.07 -1.21 2.65
N VAL A 4 -13.89 -0.04 3.27
CA VAL A 4 -13.11 1.09 2.74
C VAL A 4 -11.71 0.63 2.28
N THR A 5 -11.16 -0.39 2.92
CA THR A 5 -9.89 -1.04 2.55
C THR A 5 -9.96 -1.73 1.19
N PHE A 6 -11.03 -2.49 0.91
CA PHE A 6 -11.20 -3.22 -0.35
C PHE A 6 -11.41 -2.27 -1.53
N GLN A 7 -12.17 -1.20 -1.34
CA GLN A 7 -12.36 -0.17 -2.36
C GLN A 7 -11.04 0.54 -2.70
N LYS A 8 -10.20 0.82 -1.70
CA LYS A 8 -8.86 1.40 -1.92
C LYS A 8 -7.95 0.45 -2.70
N ILE A 9 -7.96 -0.85 -2.38
CA ILE A 9 -7.17 -1.86 -3.10
C ILE A 9 -7.59 -1.91 -4.57
N LEU A 10 -8.90 -1.97 -4.86
CA LEU A 10 -9.40 -1.94 -6.24
C LEU A 10 -9.01 -0.66 -6.99
N LEU A 11 -9.09 0.49 -6.33
CA LEU A 11 -8.68 1.78 -6.90
C LEU A 11 -7.19 1.76 -7.28
N TYR A 12 -6.33 1.32 -6.37
CA TYR A 12 -4.89 1.26 -6.61
C TYR A 12 -4.52 0.26 -7.71
N ILE A 13 -5.16 -0.91 -7.75
CA ILE A 13 -5.01 -1.87 -8.86
C ILE A 13 -5.40 -1.22 -10.18
N GLY A 14 -6.55 -0.53 -10.22
CA GLY A 14 -7.01 0.18 -11.43
C GLY A 14 -6.01 1.24 -11.92
N ILE A 15 -5.44 2.02 -11.00
CA ILE A 15 -4.41 3.01 -11.32
C ILE A 15 -3.14 2.33 -11.85
N GLY A 16 -2.68 1.24 -11.22
CA GLY A 16 -1.51 0.50 -11.67
C GLY A 16 -1.69 -0.12 -13.07
N VAL A 17 -2.86 -0.66 -13.36
CA VAL A 17 -3.22 -1.15 -14.70
C VAL A 17 -3.23 -0.02 -15.72
N PHE A 18 -3.85 1.12 -15.38
CA PHE A 18 -3.90 2.28 -16.27
C PHE A 18 -2.50 2.81 -16.60
N ILE A 19 -1.62 2.95 -15.60
CA ILE A 19 -0.24 3.40 -15.80
C ILE A 19 0.51 2.41 -16.70
N GLY A 20 0.42 1.11 -16.43
CA GLY A 20 1.14 0.13 -17.24
C GLY A 20 0.64 0.05 -18.69
N LEU A 21 -0.66 0.25 -18.93
CA LEU A 21 -1.19 0.38 -20.28
C LEU A 21 -0.66 1.64 -20.99
N MET A 22 -0.60 2.78 -20.30
CA MET A 22 -0.03 4.01 -20.85
C MET A 22 1.45 3.83 -21.18
N VAL A 23 2.22 3.20 -20.29
CA VAL A 23 3.64 2.90 -20.52
C VAL A 23 3.79 1.99 -21.75
N GLY A 24 3.02 0.90 -21.84
CA GLY A 24 3.07 0.02 -23.01
C GLY A 24 2.71 0.73 -24.32
N LEU A 25 1.72 1.63 -24.29
CA LEU A 25 1.32 2.44 -25.45
C LEU A 25 2.39 3.45 -25.88
N ILE A 26 2.99 4.16 -24.92
CA ILE A 26 4.00 5.21 -25.18
C ILE A 26 5.25 4.61 -25.81
N PHE A 27 5.69 3.43 -25.31
CA PHE A 27 6.90 2.77 -25.79
C PHE A 27 6.64 1.77 -26.92
N GLY A 28 5.38 1.49 -27.25
CA GLY A 28 4.99 0.50 -28.26
C GLY A 28 5.36 -0.94 -27.87
N ASP A 29 5.64 -1.20 -26.60
CA ASP A 29 6.09 -2.50 -26.09
C ASP A 29 5.11 -3.02 -25.03
N VAL A 30 4.38 -4.08 -25.41
CA VAL A 30 3.40 -4.75 -24.56
C VAL A 30 4.07 -5.40 -23.34
N HIS A 31 5.28 -5.94 -23.48
CA HIS A 31 6.00 -6.55 -22.37
C HIS A 31 6.39 -5.50 -21.33
N LEU A 32 6.88 -4.35 -21.78
CA LEU A 32 7.21 -3.21 -20.91
C LEU A 32 5.97 -2.73 -20.14
N GLY A 33 4.82 -2.65 -20.82
CA GLY A 33 3.55 -2.33 -20.19
C GLY A 33 3.16 -3.35 -19.11
N ILE A 34 3.24 -4.65 -19.42
CA ILE A 34 2.96 -5.73 -18.45
C ILE A 34 3.89 -5.64 -17.23
N TYR A 35 5.19 -5.45 -17.43
CA TYR A 35 6.14 -5.30 -16.32
C TYR A 35 5.83 -4.07 -15.46
N SER A 36 5.40 -2.97 -16.07
CA SER A 36 4.98 -1.77 -15.34
C SER A 36 3.72 -2.01 -14.49
N ILE A 37 2.77 -2.82 -14.97
CA ILE A 37 1.60 -3.23 -14.16
C ILE A 37 2.06 -4.04 -12.95
N PHE A 38 2.90 -5.05 -13.15
CA PHE A 38 3.42 -5.87 -12.04
C PHE A 38 4.19 -5.04 -11.03
N LEU A 39 5.05 -4.12 -11.50
CA LEU A 39 5.80 -3.21 -10.64
C LEU A 39 4.85 -2.36 -9.81
N SER A 40 3.80 -1.81 -10.42
CA SER A 40 2.79 -1.00 -9.73
C SER A 40 2.07 -1.78 -8.63
N ILE A 41 1.67 -3.03 -8.91
CA ILE A 41 1.02 -3.91 -7.93
C ILE A 41 1.96 -4.18 -6.75
N ILE A 42 3.23 -4.48 -7.02
CA ILE A 42 4.25 -4.71 -5.97
C ILE A 42 4.41 -3.44 -5.11
N THR A 43 4.48 -2.26 -5.72
CA THR A 43 4.58 -0.99 -5.00
C THR A 43 3.38 -0.77 -4.08
N ILE A 44 2.15 -1.04 -4.55
CA ILE A 44 0.93 -0.89 -3.75
C ILE A 44 0.96 -1.85 -2.55
N LEU A 45 1.35 -3.11 -2.75
CA LEU A 45 1.47 -4.09 -1.68
C LEU A 45 2.51 -3.67 -0.65
N LEU A 46 3.67 -3.19 -1.08
CA LEU A 46 4.71 -2.66 -0.19
C LEU A 46 4.16 -1.48 0.61
N THR A 47 3.52 -0.49 -0.03
CA THR A 47 2.93 0.66 0.67
C THR A 47 1.89 0.23 1.70
N ALA A 48 1.06 -0.77 1.39
CA ALA A 48 0.08 -1.32 2.34
C ALA A 48 0.76 -1.96 3.56
N ILE A 49 1.78 -2.79 3.34
CA ILE A 49 2.56 -3.42 4.42
C ILE A 49 3.25 -2.35 5.27
N PHE A 50 3.85 -1.33 4.64
CA PHE A 50 4.50 -0.23 5.35
C PHE A 50 3.50 0.58 6.21
N ALA A 51 2.30 0.85 5.69
CA ALA A 51 1.25 1.52 6.44
C ALA A 51 0.78 0.69 7.64
N GLU A 52 0.64 -0.62 7.47
CA GLU A 52 0.27 -1.52 8.56
C GLU A 52 1.37 -1.61 9.64
N LEU A 53 2.64 -1.70 9.23
CA LEU A 53 3.79 -1.65 10.15
C LEU A 53 3.87 -0.33 10.93
N TYR A 54 3.49 0.79 10.33
CA TYR A 54 3.41 2.08 11.01
C TYR A 54 2.39 2.04 12.14
N HIS A 55 1.17 1.56 11.87
CA HIS A 55 0.13 1.42 12.90
C HIS A 55 0.53 0.46 14.02
N VAL A 56 1.22 -0.64 13.70
CA VAL A 56 1.76 -1.56 14.71
C VAL A 56 2.80 -0.86 15.59
N ARG A 57 3.73 -0.09 15.01
CA ARG A 57 4.70 0.70 15.80
C ARG A 57 4.02 1.72 16.70
N GLU A 58 2.99 2.39 16.19
CA GLU A 58 2.24 3.39 16.94
C GLU A 58 1.50 2.75 18.13
N ALA A 59 0.86 1.59 17.92
CA ALA A 59 0.21 0.82 18.97
C ALA A 59 1.20 0.37 20.07
N ILE A 60 2.37 -0.13 19.68
CA ILE A 60 3.43 -0.53 20.62
C ILE A 60 3.91 0.67 21.44
N ASN A 61 4.14 1.82 20.78
CA ASN A 61 4.63 3.01 21.46
C ASN A 61 3.59 3.60 22.43
N LYS A 62 2.30 3.53 22.06
CA LYS A 62 1.19 3.92 22.93
C LYS A 62 1.10 3.01 24.15
N GLN A 63 1.18 1.69 23.97
CA GLN A 63 1.22 0.74 25.09
C GLN A 63 2.40 0.98 26.03
N ARG A 64 3.58 1.28 25.48
CA ARG A 64 4.78 1.56 26.28
C ARG A 64 4.64 2.83 27.12
N THR A 65 3.99 3.85 26.58
CA THR A 65 3.70 5.11 27.29
C THR A 65 2.68 4.86 28.41
N GLU A 66 1.59 4.14 28.12
CA GLU A 66 0.57 3.79 29.11
C GLU A 66 1.10 2.90 30.25
N GLN A 67 2.03 1.97 29.95
CA GLN A 67 2.71 1.18 30.98
C GLN A 67 3.61 2.04 31.89
N LYS A 68 4.36 3.00 31.31
CA LYS A 68 5.21 3.90 32.10
C LYS A 68 4.39 4.78 33.04
N ASP A 69 3.23 5.27 32.61
CA ASP A 69 2.35 6.08 33.45
C ASP A 69 1.71 5.29 34.60
N LYS A 70 1.51 3.98 34.44
CA LYS A 70 1.03 3.11 35.52
C LYS A 70 2.08 2.81 36.60
N ILE A 71 3.38 2.89 36.27
CA ILE A 71 4.48 2.65 37.22
C ILE A 71 4.83 3.92 38.01
N ARG A 72 4.44 5.10 37.51
CA ARG A 72 4.74 6.40 38.11
C ARG A 72 3.65 6.93 39.07
N LYS A 73 2.55 6.20 39.21
CA LYS A 73 1.48 6.44 40.20
C LYS A 73 1.61 5.43 41.34
#